data_AF-A0A8J7UKC3-F1
#
_entry.id   AF-A0A8J7UKC3-F1
#
_cell.length_a   1.000
_cell.length_b   1.000
_cell.length_c   1.000
_cell.angle_alpha   90.00
_cell.angle_beta   90.00
_cell.angle_gamma   90.00
#
_symmetry.space_group_name_H-M   'P 1'
#
loop_
_entity.id
_entity.type
_entity.pdbx_description
1 polymer ?
#
loop_
_entity_poly.entity_id
_entity_poly.type
_entity_poly.pdbx_seq_one_letter_code
_entity_poly.pdbx_strand_id
1 'polypeptide(L)'
;MLLDSEHEVRPRVSEMVVAIKDVQFQARRHARLGGGGDEYLTPVGGDLERGSVYGQGKRGSKMPNCVTRMGALRLSNGQQCEKGYQKTALGYVYGDIRIPLGGIVDCKGRKARDRFGKPKGAVANDNTPPTVGSNPSACRGAFPFDDPVAIASEAVDVRSSVTPETAAILDLALHAANLRQVGEHLGFLGKTAERRGKAALLAACAELDEVLAA
;
A
#
# COMPACT_ATOMS: atom_id res chain seq x y z
N MET A 1 13.26 -5.77 5.42
CA MET A 1 13.00 -5.66 6.87
C MET A 1 11.49 -5.67 7.07
N LEU A 2 10.90 -6.82 7.42
CA LEU A 2 9.46 -6.98 7.58
C LEU A 2 9.00 -6.29 8.86
N LEU A 3 8.30 -5.17 8.72
CA LEU A 3 7.74 -4.38 9.82
C LEU A 3 6.39 -5.00 10.20
N ASP A 4 6.42 -5.95 11.13
CA ASP A 4 5.26 -6.74 11.57
C ASP A 4 4.50 -6.00 12.70
N SER A 5 3.97 -4.81 12.41
CA SER A 5 3.23 -3.98 13.36
C SER A 5 1.93 -3.46 12.76
N GLU A 6 0.80 -3.98 13.24
CA GLU A 6 -0.55 -3.50 12.90
C GLU A 6 -0.99 -2.45 13.93
N HIS A 7 -0.88 -1.16 13.59
CA HIS A 7 -1.39 -0.08 14.43
C HIS A 7 -2.92 -0.07 14.45
N GLU A 8 -3.56 -0.51 15.54
CA GLU A 8 -5.01 -0.72 15.48
C GLU A 8 -5.83 0.07 16.48
N VAL A 9 -6.16 1.28 16.05
CA VAL A 9 -7.54 1.72 16.12
C VAL A 9 -8.26 1.12 14.90
N ARG A 10 -9.14 0.11 15.10
CA ARG A 10 -10.05 -0.42 14.07
C ARG A 10 -11.46 0.13 14.28
N PRO A 11 -11.73 1.42 14.01
CA PRO A 11 -13.08 1.92 14.10
C PRO A 11 -13.97 1.24 13.06
N ARG A 12 -15.23 1.01 13.39
CA ARG A 12 -16.19 0.55 12.37
C ARG A 12 -16.34 1.63 11.30
N VAL A 13 -16.68 1.26 10.07
CA VAL A 13 -16.97 2.25 9.00
C VAL A 13 -18.01 3.27 9.46
N SER A 14 -19.06 2.81 10.16
CA SER A 14 -20.05 3.72 10.76
C SER A 14 -19.46 4.65 11.83
N GLU A 15 -18.51 4.19 12.63
CA GLU A 15 -17.81 5.03 13.60
C GLU A 15 -16.93 6.07 12.92
N MET A 16 -16.27 5.71 11.81
CA MET A 16 -15.47 6.62 10.99
C MET A 16 -16.35 7.69 10.32
N VAL A 17 -17.45 7.29 9.70
CA VAL A 17 -18.42 8.23 9.09
C VAL A 17 -18.93 9.22 10.12
N VAL A 18 -19.29 8.75 11.32
CA VAL A 18 -19.69 9.64 12.42
C VAL A 18 -18.51 10.50 12.91
N ALA A 19 -17.29 9.99 12.90
CA ALA A 19 -16.11 10.72 13.35
C ALA A 19 -15.73 11.87 12.40
N ILE A 20 -16.02 11.75 11.10
CA ILE A 20 -15.71 12.75 10.08
C ILE A 20 -16.92 13.57 9.61
N LYS A 21 -18.07 13.44 10.28
CA LYS A 21 -19.35 14.02 9.84
C LYS A 21 -19.30 15.54 9.60
N ASP A 22 -18.45 16.24 10.36
CA ASP A 22 -18.31 17.70 10.31
C ASP A 22 -17.12 18.15 9.43
N VAL A 23 -16.54 17.23 8.65
CA VAL A 23 -15.45 17.50 7.70
C VAL A 23 -16.04 17.77 6.32
N GLN A 24 -15.60 18.85 5.70
CA GLN A 24 -16.02 19.21 4.34
C GLN A 24 -15.09 18.57 3.32
N PHE A 25 -15.67 17.87 2.34
CA PHE A 25 -14.96 17.23 1.25
C PHE A 25 -15.24 17.94 -0.08
N GLN A 26 -14.22 18.01 -0.93
CA GLN A 26 -14.33 18.50 -2.31
C GLN A 26 -13.84 17.41 -3.25
N ALA A 27 -14.62 17.13 -4.30
CA ALA A 27 -14.16 16.30 -5.40
C ALA A 27 -12.99 17.00 -6.11
N ARG A 28 -11.85 16.32 -6.20
CA ARG A 28 -10.69 16.71 -6.98
C ARG A 28 -10.41 15.62 -7.99
N ARG A 29 -9.84 15.99 -9.13
CA ARG A 29 -9.37 15.03 -10.12
C ARG A 29 -7.89 14.82 -9.94
N HIS A 30 -7.43 13.57 -10.03
CA HIS A 30 -6.00 13.30 -10.07
C HIS A 30 -5.38 14.07 -11.24
N ALA A 31 -4.28 14.79 -10.97
CA ALA A 31 -3.54 15.51 -11.99
C ALA A 31 -2.80 14.48 -12.87
N ARG A 32 -3.47 14.01 -13.93
CA ARG A 32 -2.83 13.27 -15.02
C ARG A 32 -2.43 14.24 -16.12
N LEU A 33 -1.24 14.04 -16.68
CA LEU A 33 -0.79 14.74 -17.88
C LEU A 33 -1.82 14.45 -19.00
N GLY A 34 -2.49 15.48 -19.52
CA GLY A 34 -3.52 15.34 -20.57
C GLY A 34 -4.98 15.46 -20.11
N GLY A 35 -5.26 15.54 -18.80
CA GLY A 35 -6.62 15.71 -18.27
C GLY A 35 -7.46 14.42 -18.36
N GLY A 36 -8.01 13.98 -17.23
CA GLY A 36 -8.80 12.73 -17.16
C GLY A 36 -8.45 11.80 -16.00
N GLY A 37 -7.89 12.31 -14.91
CA GLY A 37 -7.74 11.52 -13.70
C GLY A 37 -9.06 11.28 -13.00
N ASP A 38 -9.16 10.15 -12.29
CA ASP A 38 -10.33 9.78 -11.50
C ASP A 38 -10.63 10.84 -10.43
N GLU A 39 -11.93 10.97 -10.13
CA GLU A 39 -12.41 11.86 -9.07
C GLU A 39 -12.19 11.21 -7.71
N TYR A 40 -11.55 11.96 -6.81
CA TYR A 40 -11.32 11.57 -5.44
C TYR A 40 -11.76 12.69 -4.49
N LEU A 41 -12.25 12.31 -3.32
CA LEU A 41 -12.68 13.27 -2.31
C LEU A 41 -11.49 13.71 -1.46
N THR A 42 -11.22 15.01 -1.46
CA THR A 42 -10.19 15.62 -0.61
C THR A 42 -10.85 16.40 0.53
N PRO A 43 -10.42 16.22 1.79
CA PRO A 43 -10.89 17.08 2.88
C PRO A 43 -10.34 18.49 2.71
N VAL A 44 -11.23 19.48 2.63
CA VAL A 44 -10.87 20.88 2.35
C VAL A 44 -11.18 21.85 3.49
N GLY A 45 -12.05 21.48 4.42
CA GLY A 45 -12.46 22.37 5.51
C GLY A 45 -13.35 21.68 6.57
N GLY A 46 -14.05 22.47 7.36
CA GLY A 46 -14.83 22.00 8.52
C GLY A 46 -13.93 21.75 9.73
N ASP A 47 -14.20 20.69 10.50
CA ASP A 47 -13.34 20.26 11.62
C ASP A 47 -12.10 19.50 11.11
N LEU A 48 -11.17 20.25 10.51
CA LEU A 48 -9.97 19.74 9.87
C LEU A 48 -8.73 20.47 10.40
N GLU A 49 -7.72 19.71 10.82
CA GLU A 49 -6.40 20.26 11.13
C GLU A 49 -5.34 19.69 10.21
N ARG A 50 -4.42 20.56 9.81
CA ARG A 50 -3.24 20.22 9.03
C ARG A 50 -1.99 20.57 9.82
N GLY A 51 -0.99 19.70 9.73
CA GLY A 51 0.29 19.86 10.39
C GLY A 51 1.46 19.54 9.45
N SER A 52 2.65 19.89 9.91
CA SER A 52 3.89 19.54 9.21
C SER A 52 4.19 18.05 9.32
N VAL A 53 4.63 17.46 8.21
CA VAL A 53 5.18 16.10 8.18
C VAL A 53 6.51 16.06 8.94
N TYR A 54 6.67 15.07 9.82
CA TYR A 54 7.90 14.90 10.61
C TYR A 54 9.09 14.48 9.76
N GLY A 55 10.26 15.08 10.02
CA GLY A 55 11.52 14.76 9.33
C GLY A 55 11.75 15.52 8.01
N GLN A 56 10.77 16.27 7.52
CA GLN A 56 10.96 17.16 6.37
C GLN A 56 11.27 18.59 6.83
N GLY A 57 12.54 18.85 7.14
CA GLY A 57 13.05 20.15 7.55
C GLY A 57 13.93 20.84 6.49
N LYS A 58 13.34 21.81 5.79
CA LYS A 58 13.93 23.05 5.24
C LYS A 58 15.03 22.98 4.15
N ARG A 59 14.59 23.18 2.89
CA ARG A 59 15.16 24.18 1.96
C ARG A 59 14.06 24.64 0.99
N GLY A 60 13.56 25.87 1.16
CA GLY A 60 12.73 26.60 0.17
C GLY A 60 11.32 26.07 -0.16
N SER A 61 10.97 24.84 0.20
CA SER A 61 9.67 24.23 -0.11
C SER A 61 8.60 24.62 0.92
N LYS A 62 7.42 25.04 0.43
CA LYS A 62 6.18 25.16 1.21
C LYS A 62 5.94 23.78 1.85
N MET A 63 6.14 23.65 3.17
CA MET A 63 6.06 22.35 3.85
C MET A 63 4.78 21.61 3.44
N PRO A 64 4.85 20.34 3.02
CA PRO A 64 3.64 19.60 2.70
C PRO A 64 2.80 19.47 3.98
N ASN A 65 1.62 20.08 3.93
CA ASN A 65 0.66 20.04 5.01
C ASN A 65 -0.08 18.71 4.95
N CYS A 66 0.24 17.79 5.86
CA CYS A 66 -0.52 16.57 6.06
C CYS A 66 -1.74 16.86 6.94
N VAL A 67 -2.80 16.08 6.78
CA VAL A 67 -3.96 16.16 7.66
C VAL A 67 -3.65 15.42 8.95
N THR A 68 -3.69 16.11 10.08
CA THR A 68 -3.38 15.55 11.41
C THR A 68 -4.63 15.26 12.23
N ARG A 69 -5.74 15.94 11.91
CA ARG A 69 -7.06 15.65 12.50
C ARG A 69 -8.17 15.82 11.46
N MET A 70 -9.10 14.87 11.44
CA MET A 70 -10.37 14.93 10.71
C MET A 70 -11.51 14.62 11.66
N GLY A 71 -12.18 15.66 12.18
CA GLY A 71 -13.18 15.51 13.22
C GLY A 71 -12.61 14.81 14.45
N ALA A 72 -13.22 13.68 14.82
CA ALA A 72 -12.77 12.84 15.93
C ALA A 72 -11.67 11.83 15.56
N LEU A 73 -11.17 11.81 14.32
CA LEU A 73 -10.02 11.01 13.88
C LEU A 73 -8.73 11.81 14.01
N ARG A 74 -7.72 11.23 14.65
CA ARG A 74 -6.35 11.76 14.65
C ARG A 74 -5.45 10.86 13.81
N LEU A 75 -4.67 11.49 12.96
CA LEU A 75 -3.76 10.83 12.03
C LEU A 75 -2.32 11.16 12.40
N SER A 76 -1.43 10.21 12.14
CA SER A 76 0.00 10.36 12.37
C SER A 76 0.58 11.32 11.33
N ASN A 77 1.39 12.29 11.79
CA ASN A 77 2.26 13.09 10.92
C ASN A 77 3.63 12.44 10.73
N GLY A 78 3.77 11.18 11.14
CA GLY A 78 5.01 10.43 11.15
C GLY A 78 5.91 10.72 12.33
N GLN A 79 5.53 11.54 13.31
CA GLN A 79 6.31 11.72 14.55
C GLN A 79 5.89 10.74 15.64
N GLN A 80 4.62 10.31 15.61
CA GLN A 80 4.02 9.53 16.68
C GLN A 80 4.65 8.15 16.75
N CYS A 81 5.00 7.73 17.96
CA CYS A 81 5.44 6.38 18.27
C CYS A 81 4.51 5.76 19.32
N GLU A 82 4.43 4.43 19.30
CA GLU A 82 3.71 3.63 20.27
C GLU A 82 4.65 2.57 20.86
N LYS A 83 4.43 2.17 22.12
CA LYS A 83 5.20 1.10 22.74
C LYS A 83 4.69 -0.26 22.25
N GLY A 84 5.57 -1.08 21.70
CA GLY A 84 5.22 -2.41 21.19
C GLY A 84 6.43 -3.34 21.11
N TYR A 85 6.16 -4.62 20.82
CA TYR A 85 7.21 -5.59 20.55
C TYR A 85 7.60 -5.52 19.07
N GLN A 86 8.88 -5.32 18.79
CA GLN A 86 9.45 -5.34 17.45
C GLN A 86 10.20 -6.65 17.23
N LYS A 87 9.94 -7.32 16.10
CA LYS A 87 10.72 -8.49 15.69
C LYS A 87 12.09 -8.03 15.19
N THR A 88 13.14 -8.52 15.82
CA THR A 88 14.55 -8.31 15.45
C THR A 88 15.19 -9.65 15.07
N ALA A 89 16.39 -9.63 14.50
CA ALA A 89 17.13 -10.85 14.17
C ALA A 89 17.40 -11.75 15.38
N LEU A 90 17.38 -11.19 16.61
CA LEU A 90 17.65 -11.89 17.86
C LEU A 90 16.37 -12.27 18.63
N GLY A 91 15.18 -11.98 18.09
CA GLY A 91 13.89 -12.22 18.76
C GLY A 91 13.05 -10.96 18.91
N TYR A 92 12.07 -10.96 19.81
CA TYR A 92 11.18 -9.83 20.03
C TYR A 92 11.73 -8.86 21.09
N VAL A 93 11.86 -7.58 20.74
CA VAL A 93 12.35 -6.52 21.64
C VAL A 93 11.23 -5.52 21.89
N TYR A 94 10.99 -5.17 23.15
CA TYR A 94 10.00 -4.14 23.49
C TYR A 94 10.60 -2.74 23.27
N GLY A 95 9.96 -1.91 22.47
CA GLY A 95 10.48 -0.61 22.08
C GLY A 95 9.42 0.37 21.57
N ASP A 96 9.87 1.51 21.06
CA ASP A 96 9.01 2.49 20.38
C ASP A 96 8.90 2.13 18.89
N ILE A 97 7.68 1.84 18.44
CA ILE A 97 7.35 1.60 17.04
C ILE A 97 6.73 2.87 16.45
N ARG A 98 7.29 3.33 15.34
CA ARG A 98 6.83 4.55 14.67
C ARG A 98 5.55 4.27 13.89
N ILE A 99 4.54 5.11 14.07
CA ILE A 99 3.29 5.04 13.32
C ILE A 99 3.51 5.68 11.94
N PRO A 100 3.18 5.00 10.82
CA PRO A 100 3.38 5.53 9.48
C PRO A 100 2.56 6.81 9.25
N LEU A 101 3.02 7.65 8.33
CA LEU A 101 2.32 8.87 7.95
C LEU A 101 0.88 8.55 7.49
N GLY A 102 -0.10 9.27 8.02
CA GLY A 102 -1.52 9.04 7.73
C GLY A 102 -2.17 7.90 8.52
N GLY A 103 -1.39 7.11 9.29
CA GLY A 103 -1.94 6.06 10.15
C GLY A 103 -2.86 6.63 11.24
N ILE A 104 -3.94 5.90 11.57
CA ILE A 104 -4.89 6.33 12.61
C ILE A 104 -4.25 6.16 13.99
N VAL A 105 -4.13 7.27 14.72
CA VAL A 105 -3.57 7.30 16.08
C VAL A 105 -4.69 7.24 17.12
N ASP A 106 -5.81 7.89 16.83
CA ASP A 106 -6.97 7.97 17.73
C ASP A 106 -8.28 8.04 16.91
N CYS A 107 -9.31 7.33 17.36
CA CYS A 107 -10.69 7.57 16.92
C CYS A 107 -11.59 7.67 18.15
N LYS A 108 -12.19 8.85 18.37
CA LYS A 108 -13.14 9.12 19.47
C LYS A 108 -12.58 8.78 20.87
N GLY A 109 -11.30 9.08 21.11
CA GLY A 109 -10.63 8.84 22.39
C GLY A 109 -10.13 7.39 22.56
N ARG A 110 -10.26 6.55 21.54
CA ARG A 110 -9.66 5.21 21.50
C ARG A 110 -8.29 5.32 20.84
N LYS A 111 -7.24 5.03 21.61
CA LYS A 111 -5.86 5.00 21.11
C LYS A 111 -5.53 3.64 20.50
N ALA A 112 -4.68 3.64 19.47
CA ALA A 112 -4.07 2.41 18.97
C ALA A 112 -3.32 1.75 20.14
N ARG A 113 -3.58 0.45 20.34
CA ARG A 113 -2.88 -0.40 21.32
C ARG A 113 -2.72 -1.79 20.74
N ASP A 114 -1.51 -2.15 20.30
CA ASP A 114 -1.19 -3.55 20.04
C ASP A 114 -0.67 -4.21 21.32
N ARG A 115 -1.28 -5.35 21.70
CA ARG A 115 -0.89 -6.12 22.87
C ARG A 115 -0.03 -7.32 22.53
N PHE A 116 0.19 -7.63 21.24
CA PHE A 116 0.96 -8.78 20.76
C PHE A 116 0.64 -10.09 21.50
N GLY A 117 -0.62 -10.24 21.94
CA GLY A 117 -1.03 -11.38 22.79
C GLY A 117 -1.05 -12.72 22.04
N LYS A 118 -0.86 -12.69 20.72
CA LYS A 118 -0.69 -13.86 19.85
C LYS A 118 0.36 -13.53 18.79
N PRO A 119 1.21 -14.50 18.38
CA PRO A 119 2.09 -14.33 17.23
C PRO A 119 1.22 -14.09 15.99
N LYS A 120 1.50 -12.99 15.30
CA LYS A 120 0.87 -12.63 14.03
C LYS A 120 1.91 -12.83 12.92
N GLY A 121 1.48 -13.33 11.76
CA GLY A 121 2.27 -13.29 10.52
C GLY A 121 3.50 -14.19 10.42
N ALA A 122 3.90 -14.95 11.44
CA ALA A 122 5.14 -15.73 11.37
C ALA A 122 5.02 -17.15 11.91
N VAL A 123 4.55 -18.08 11.07
CA VAL A 123 5.14 -19.42 10.98
C VAL A 123 5.11 -19.82 9.52
N ALA A 124 6.23 -20.33 9.02
CA ALA A 124 6.38 -20.81 7.65
C ALA A 124 5.18 -21.70 7.23
N ASN A 125 4.58 -21.36 6.09
CA ASN A 125 3.82 -22.28 5.26
C ASN A 125 2.59 -22.97 5.90
N ASP A 126 1.76 -22.24 6.63
CA ASP A 126 0.41 -22.72 6.96
C ASP A 126 -0.65 -21.88 6.23
N ASN A 127 -1.48 -22.55 5.43
CA ASN A 127 -2.77 -22.09 4.90
C ASN A 127 -3.79 -21.82 6.03
N THR A 128 -3.36 -21.20 7.12
CA THR A 128 -4.27 -20.64 8.10
C THR A 128 -4.82 -19.35 7.51
N PRO A 129 -6.15 -19.24 7.34
CA PRO A 129 -6.72 -18.03 6.79
C PRO A 129 -6.30 -16.85 7.67
N PRO A 130 -5.89 -15.71 7.08
CA PRO A 130 -5.50 -14.54 7.85
C PRO A 130 -6.57 -14.25 8.88
N THR A 131 -6.22 -14.34 10.16
CA THR A 131 -7.14 -14.09 11.27
C THR A 131 -7.42 -12.60 11.47
N VAL A 132 -6.85 -11.76 10.60
CA VAL A 132 -7.21 -10.36 10.40
C VAL A 132 -8.72 -10.28 10.15
N GLY A 133 -9.48 -9.63 11.05
CA GLY A 133 -10.95 -9.56 10.96
C GLY A 133 -11.74 -10.79 11.44
N SER A 134 -11.08 -11.84 11.96
CA SER A 134 -11.76 -13.08 12.38
C SER A 134 -12.38 -13.06 13.79
N ASN A 135 -12.25 -11.95 14.53
CA ASN A 135 -13.03 -11.77 15.76
C ASN A 135 -14.52 -11.61 15.36
N PRO A 136 -15.47 -12.36 15.94
CA PRO A 136 -16.89 -12.19 15.65
C PRO A 136 -17.42 -10.77 15.93
N SER A 137 -16.67 -9.94 16.66
CA SER A 137 -16.95 -8.51 16.89
C SER A 137 -16.14 -7.54 16.03
N ALA A 138 -15.16 -8.01 15.24
CA ALA A 138 -14.47 -7.21 14.23
C ALA A 138 -15.36 -7.03 12.99
N CYS A 139 -15.22 -5.89 12.30
CA CYS A 139 -15.88 -5.70 11.01
C CYS A 139 -15.42 -6.80 10.04
N ARG A 140 -16.35 -7.59 9.49
CA ARG A 140 -16.15 -8.47 8.32
C ARG A 140 -15.66 -7.73 7.05
N GLY A 141 -15.45 -6.42 7.13
CA GLY A 141 -15.08 -5.53 6.03
C GLY A 141 -13.61 -5.13 6.07
N ALA A 142 -12.71 -6.07 6.39
CA ALA A 142 -11.34 -5.92 5.92
C ALA A 142 -11.40 -6.07 4.40
N PHE A 143 -11.57 -4.95 3.69
CA PHE A 143 -11.41 -4.93 2.25
C PHE A 143 -9.90 -4.91 1.97
N PRO A 144 -9.40 -5.71 1.03
CA PRO A 144 -8.07 -5.44 0.48
C PRO A 144 -8.11 -4.00 -0.04
N PHE A 145 -7.39 -3.11 0.65
CA PHE A 145 -7.21 -1.75 0.18
C PHE A 145 -5.98 -1.79 -0.72
N ASP A 146 -6.25 -1.96 -2.00
CA ASP A 146 -5.27 -1.81 -3.06
C ASP A 146 -4.96 -0.32 -3.17
N ASP A 147 -3.92 0.15 -2.47
CA ASP A 147 -3.49 1.54 -2.56
C ASP A 147 -2.94 1.78 -3.98
N PRO A 148 -3.67 2.51 -4.84
CA PRO A 148 -3.27 2.66 -6.24
C PRO A 148 -1.95 3.43 -6.38
N VAL A 149 -1.57 4.24 -5.38
CA VAL A 149 -0.31 4.99 -5.38
C VAL A 149 0.83 4.08 -4.98
N ALA A 150 0.65 3.28 -3.92
CA ALA A 150 1.66 2.31 -3.50
C ALA A 150 1.89 1.26 -4.59
N ILE A 151 0.83 0.73 -5.19
CA ILE A 151 0.90 -0.23 -6.31
C ILE A 151 1.61 0.38 -7.51
N ALA A 152 1.30 1.64 -7.86
CA ALA A 152 1.97 2.30 -8.98
C ALA A 152 3.47 2.54 -8.71
N SER A 153 3.84 2.89 -7.47
CA SER A 153 5.25 3.05 -7.09
C SER A 153 5.99 1.72 -7.12
N GLU A 154 5.39 0.68 -6.53
CA GLU A 154 5.94 -0.67 -6.51
C GLU A 154 6.10 -1.24 -7.92
N ALA A 155 5.13 -1.00 -8.81
CA ALA A 155 5.24 -1.38 -10.22
C ALA A 155 6.42 -0.68 -10.93
N VAL A 156 6.70 0.59 -10.61
CA VAL A 156 7.88 1.31 -11.14
C VAL A 156 9.17 0.70 -10.60
N ASP A 157 9.22 0.40 -9.31
CA ASP A 157 10.40 -0.18 -8.66
C ASP A 157 10.69 -1.58 -9.23
N VAL A 158 9.68 -2.46 -9.33
CA VAL A 158 9.78 -3.80 -9.93
C VAL A 158 10.23 -3.71 -11.38
N ARG A 159 9.67 -2.77 -12.16
CA ARG A 159 10.06 -2.54 -13.55
C ARG A 159 11.51 -2.09 -13.70
N SER A 160 12.03 -1.33 -12.74
CA SER A 160 13.43 -0.89 -12.74
C SER A 160 14.42 -1.98 -12.34
N SER A 161 13.93 -3.04 -11.70
CA SER A 161 14.74 -4.17 -11.21
C SER A 161 14.89 -5.31 -12.21
N VAL A 162 14.06 -5.35 -13.26
CA VAL A 162 14.19 -6.30 -14.38
C VAL A 162 14.83 -5.63 -15.60
N THR A 163 15.32 -6.43 -16.55
CA THR A 163 15.86 -5.91 -17.81
C THR A 163 14.78 -5.20 -18.64
N PRO A 164 15.15 -4.17 -19.43
CA PRO A 164 14.18 -3.44 -20.26
C PRO A 164 13.43 -4.33 -21.26
N GLU A 165 14.08 -5.38 -21.76
CA GLU A 165 13.47 -6.35 -22.67
C GLU A 165 12.41 -7.22 -21.95
N THR A 166 12.73 -7.72 -20.75
CA THR A 166 11.80 -8.46 -19.90
C THR A 166 10.59 -7.60 -19.52
N ALA A 167 10.80 -6.35 -19.11
CA ALA A 167 9.72 -5.41 -18.84
C ALA A 167 8.80 -5.21 -20.08
N ALA A 168 9.38 -5.06 -21.27
CA ALA A 168 8.61 -4.90 -22.51
C ALA A 168 7.78 -6.15 -22.86
N ILE A 169 8.34 -7.34 -22.64
CA ILE A 169 7.64 -8.61 -22.87
C ILE A 169 6.47 -8.77 -21.88
N LEU A 170 6.67 -8.44 -20.61
CA LEU A 170 5.63 -8.52 -19.58
C LEU A 170 4.50 -7.50 -19.85
N ASP A 171 4.85 -6.26 -20.17
CA ASP A 171 3.88 -5.22 -20.56
C ASP A 171 3.04 -5.65 -21.77
N LEU A 172 3.68 -6.22 -22.79
CA LEU A 172 2.99 -6.72 -23.98
C LEU A 172 2.07 -7.90 -23.63
N ALA A 173 2.50 -8.80 -22.75
CA ALA A 173 1.73 -9.96 -22.35
C ALA A 173 0.43 -9.61 -21.61
N LEU A 174 0.37 -8.45 -20.93
CA LEU A 174 -0.87 -7.95 -20.31
C LEU A 174 -1.97 -7.64 -21.32
N HIS A 175 -1.60 -7.34 -22.56
CA HIS A 175 -2.53 -6.91 -23.62
C HIS A 175 -2.61 -7.88 -24.80
N ALA A 176 -1.70 -8.85 -24.88
CA ALA A 176 -1.66 -9.81 -25.96
C ALA A 176 -2.86 -10.76 -25.89
N ALA A 177 -3.57 -10.94 -27.00
CA ALA A 177 -4.67 -11.90 -27.10
C ALA A 177 -4.18 -13.37 -27.09
N ASN A 178 -2.91 -13.60 -27.45
CA ASN A 178 -2.28 -14.91 -27.47
C ASN A 178 -0.74 -14.80 -27.51
N LEU A 179 -0.06 -15.92 -27.23
CA LEU A 179 1.42 -16.00 -27.22
C LEU A 179 2.06 -15.78 -28.60
N ARG A 180 1.28 -15.93 -29.67
CA ARG A 180 1.74 -15.66 -31.03
C ARG A 180 2.04 -14.16 -31.22
N GLN A 181 1.23 -13.25 -30.67
CA GLN A 181 1.48 -11.81 -30.74
C GLN A 181 2.79 -11.41 -30.04
N VAL A 182 3.11 -12.05 -28.91
CA VAL A 182 4.39 -11.84 -28.21
C VAL A 182 5.56 -12.27 -29.11
N GLY A 183 5.45 -13.43 -29.76
CA GLY A 183 6.48 -13.88 -30.70
C GLY A 183 6.59 -13.05 -31.98
N GLU A 184 5.48 -12.53 -32.49
CA GLU A 184 5.44 -11.61 -33.64
C GLU A 184 6.12 -10.29 -33.31
N HIS A 185 5.96 -9.78 -32.08
CA HIS A 185 6.69 -8.61 -31.61
C HIS A 185 8.21 -8.81 -31.58
N LEU A 186 8.66 -10.05 -31.32
CA LEU A 186 10.07 -10.45 -31.38
C LEU A 186 10.55 -10.76 -32.82
N GLY A 187 9.72 -10.52 -33.84
CA GLY A 187 10.06 -10.69 -35.25
C GLY A 187 9.89 -12.11 -35.81
N PHE A 188 9.26 -13.03 -35.06
CA PHE A 188 8.98 -14.37 -35.54
C PHE A 188 7.61 -14.46 -36.21
N LEU A 189 7.39 -15.47 -37.07
CA LEU A 189 6.10 -15.66 -37.77
C LEU A 189 5.53 -17.07 -37.57
N GLY A 190 4.20 -17.16 -37.68
CA GLY A 190 3.46 -18.43 -37.68
C GLY A 190 3.60 -19.24 -36.39
N LYS A 191 3.69 -20.57 -36.50
CA LYS A 191 3.84 -21.47 -35.34
C LYS A 191 5.15 -21.24 -34.58
N THR A 192 6.18 -20.73 -35.27
CA THR A 192 7.47 -20.39 -34.64
C THR A 192 7.31 -19.19 -33.71
N ALA A 193 6.49 -18.21 -34.09
CA ALA A 193 6.16 -17.07 -33.23
C ALA A 193 5.52 -17.53 -31.92
N GLU A 194 4.51 -18.40 -31.99
CA GLU A 194 3.84 -18.90 -30.78
C GLU A 194 4.81 -19.62 -29.83
N ARG A 195 5.68 -20.48 -30.36
CA ARG A 195 6.70 -21.20 -29.54
C ARG A 195 7.72 -20.24 -28.93
N ARG A 196 8.20 -19.27 -29.71
CA ARG A 196 9.21 -18.29 -29.26
C ARG A 196 8.60 -17.30 -28.27
N GLY A 197 7.38 -16.84 -28.49
CA GLY A 197 6.64 -15.99 -27.57
C GLY A 197 6.41 -16.68 -26.22
N LYS A 198 6.02 -17.96 -26.23
CA LYS A 198 5.93 -18.77 -25.00
C LYS A 198 7.26 -18.85 -24.25
N ALA A 199 8.34 -19.18 -24.96
CA ALA A 199 9.66 -19.33 -24.34
C ALA A 199 10.17 -18.00 -23.75
N ALA A 200 9.97 -16.89 -24.48
CA ALA A 200 10.36 -15.55 -24.03
C ALA A 200 9.55 -15.11 -22.79
N LEU A 201 8.24 -15.36 -22.77
CA LEU A 201 7.40 -15.03 -21.61
C LEU A 201 7.81 -15.84 -20.37
N LEU A 202 8.12 -17.13 -20.53
CA LEU A 202 8.60 -17.95 -19.40
C LEU A 202 9.94 -17.47 -18.84
N ALA A 203 10.87 -17.06 -19.71
CA ALA A 203 12.14 -16.49 -19.28
C ALA A 203 11.95 -15.15 -18.54
N ALA A 204 11.07 -14.29 -19.06
CA ALA A 204 10.70 -13.03 -18.42
C ALA A 204 10.06 -13.23 -17.03
N CYS A 205 9.17 -14.23 -16.89
CA CYS A 205 8.58 -14.58 -15.59
C CYS A 205 9.62 -15.13 -14.61
N ALA A 206 10.57 -15.96 -15.06
CA ALA A 206 11.62 -16.48 -14.20
C ALA A 206 12.53 -15.36 -13.64
N GLU A 207 12.89 -14.39 -14.46
CA GLU A 207 13.64 -13.20 -14.02
C GLU A 207 12.84 -12.36 -13.02
N LEU A 208 11.54 -12.16 -13.27
CA LEU A 208 10.66 -11.46 -12.33
C LEU A 208 10.57 -12.19 -10.98
N ASP A 209 10.45 -13.51 -10.98
CA ASP A 209 10.40 -14.32 -9.76
C ASP A 209 11.71 -14.21 -8.96
N GLU A 210 12.87 -14.17 -9.62
CA GLU A 210 14.16 -13.95 -8.96
C GLU A 210 14.25 -12.56 -8.30
N VAL A 211 13.76 -11.52 -8.97
CA VAL A 211 13.70 -10.15 -8.43
C VAL A 211 12.75 -10.04 -7.24
N LEU A 212 11.60 -10.70 -7.29
CA LEU A 212 10.61 -10.65 -6.20
C LEU A 212 11.02 -11.51 -4.99
N ALA A 213 11.90 -12.49 -5.19
CA ALA A 213 12.43 -13.32 -4.11
C ALA A 213 13.63 -12.68 -3.37
N ALA A 214 14.22 -11.62 -3.91
CA ALA A 214 15.39 -10.92 -3.36
C ALA A 214 15.03 -9.86 -2.30
#